data_AF-A0A423GJC5-F1
#
_entry.id   AF-A0A423GJC5-F1
#
_cell.length_a   1.000
_cell.length_b   1.000
_cell.length_c   1.000
_cell.angle_alpha   90.00
_cell.angle_beta   90.00
_cell.angle_gamma   90.00
#
_symmetry.space_group_name_H-M   'P 1'
#
loop_
_entity.id
_entity.type
_entity.pdbx_description
1 polymer ?
#
loop_
_entity_poly.entity_id
_entity_poly.type
_entity_poly.pdbx_seq_one_letter_code
_entity_poly.pdbx_strand_id
1 'polypeptide(L)'
;MSGTTSQSHHQRRAIVVGGSLGGLFAGNLLRAAQWDVEVYERSTHDLDSRGGGIVLQPEVVEALRQSGCELPLSELGVRSEYRTVFRPDGSIRSHSYMPQVQTSWSLIYTKLRDAFGPEHYHRGQTLVNVDQTGPGIVRAVFDSGHEAQAQLLIGADGGSSTVRRLMSPDSQPTYAGYVAWRGLLPEHAVPARVREEMFGTFSFANHQGSHILGYLVPGADNDLRPGHRLYNWVWYRVAPLDILPRIMTDADGHERGFSVPEGRLAPAWRDDLFEQADALLPPQFRAVVQATQHPFVQAIRDLAVDHMVNRRVLLLGDAAAIPRPHTAASTSKAATNALALSAALRAFPNDLDRALRSWEPAQLALGRKLRIQGTEIGNHLLFNQAPSA
;
A
#
# COMPACT_ATOMS: atom_id res chain seq x y z
N MET A 1 -27.33 -15.26 51.08
CA MET A 1 -27.09 -15.88 49.77
C MET A 1 -26.61 -14.79 48.84
N SER A 2 -25.31 -14.76 48.61
CA SER A 2 -24.58 -13.74 47.86
C SER A 2 -24.91 -13.84 46.37
N GLY A 3 -25.47 -12.77 45.82
CA GLY A 3 -25.65 -12.61 44.38
C GLY A 3 -24.30 -12.56 43.68
N THR A 4 -24.06 -13.51 42.78
CA THR A 4 -23.01 -13.46 41.78
C THR A 4 -23.37 -12.35 40.79
N THR A 5 -22.83 -11.16 41.03
CA THR A 5 -22.68 -10.12 40.02
C THR A 5 -21.79 -10.68 38.92
N SER A 6 -22.42 -11.13 37.83
CA SER A 6 -21.76 -11.31 36.54
C SER A 6 -21.18 -9.96 36.14
N GLN A 7 -19.89 -9.74 36.40
CA GLN A 7 -19.16 -8.62 35.83
C GLN A 7 -19.25 -8.74 34.31
N SER A 8 -20.03 -7.88 33.67
CA SER A 8 -20.00 -7.76 32.22
C SER A 8 -18.59 -7.30 31.86
N HIS A 9 -17.73 -8.22 31.43
CA HIS A 9 -16.52 -7.86 30.70
C HIS A 9 -16.95 -6.87 29.62
N HIS A 10 -16.57 -5.60 29.74
CA HIS A 10 -16.74 -4.62 28.68
C HIS A 10 -16.02 -5.21 27.46
N GLN A 11 -16.79 -5.82 26.56
CA GLN A 11 -16.25 -6.65 25.50
C GLN A 11 -15.43 -5.72 24.62
N ARG A 12 -14.11 -5.91 24.55
CA ARG A 12 -13.20 -5.10 23.74
C ARG A 12 -13.32 -5.52 22.29
N ARG A 13 -14.42 -5.15 21.64
CA ARG A 13 -14.69 -5.54 20.25
C ARG A 13 -14.30 -4.41 19.29
N ALA A 14 -13.63 -4.77 18.20
CA ALA A 14 -13.29 -3.86 17.10
C ALA A 14 -13.76 -4.43 15.76
N ILE A 15 -14.26 -3.55 14.90
CA ILE A 15 -14.53 -3.81 13.48
C ILE A 15 -13.40 -3.17 12.67
N VAL A 16 -12.82 -3.93 11.74
CA VAL A 16 -11.87 -3.43 10.77
C VAL A 16 -12.51 -3.50 9.39
N VAL A 17 -12.64 -2.36 8.72
CA VAL A 17 -13.17 -2.26 7.36
C VAL A 17 -12.01 -2.15 6.39
N GLY A 18 -11.86 -3.14 5.51
CA GLY A 18 -10.73 -3.33 4.60
C GLY A 18 -9.80 -4.42 5.12
N GLY A 19 -9.63 -5.49 4.33
CA GLY A 19 -8.87 -6.68 4.69
C GLY A 19 -7.54 -6.82 3.97
N SER A 20 -6.92 -5.71 3.54
CA SER A 20 -5.55 -5.66 3.00
C SER A 20 -4.52 -5.42 4.13
N LEU A 21 -3.28 -5.01 3.79
CA LEU A 21 -2.18 -4.88 4.75
C LEU A 21 -2.53 -4.01 5.97
N GLY A 22 -3.08 -2.81 5.76
CA GLY A 22 -3.44 -1.91 6.87
C GLY A 22 -4.45 -2.54 7.84
N GLY A 23 -5.48 -3.20 7.29
CA GLY A 23 -6.50 -3.86 8.08
C GLY A 23 -5.98 -5.10 8.79
N LEU A 24 -5.15 -5.90 8.12
CA LEU A 24 -4.56 -7.10 8.73
C LEU A 24 -3.49 -6.75 9.78
N PHE A 25 -2.73 -5.66 9.61
CA PHE A 25 -1.88 -5.14 10.70
C PHE A 25 -2.74 -4.75 11.90
N ALA A 26 -3.80 -3.98 11.69
CA ALA A 26 -4.71 -3.59 12.77
C ALA A 26 -5.35 -4.81 13.44
N GLY A 27 -5.88 -5.74 12.65
CA GLY A 27 -6.56 -6.94 13.11
C GLY A 27 -5.68 -7.82 13.99
N ASN A 28 -4.50 -8.19 13.49
CA ASN A 28 -3.56 -9.02 14.24
C ASN A 28 -3.04 -8.32 15.50
N LEU A 29 -2.66 -7.04 15.41
CA LEU A 29 -2.08 -6.30 16.55
C LEU A 29 -3.11 -5.97 17.63
N LEU A 30 -4.39 -5.80 17.28
CA LEU A 30 -5.46 -5.63 18.27
C LEU A 30 -5.79 -6.97 18.95
N ARG A 31 -5.78 -8.09 18.23
CA ARG A 31 -5.90 -9.42 18.84
C ARG A 31 -4.76 -9.72 19.81
N ALA A 32 -3.53 -9.37 19.44
CA ALA A 32 -2.39 -9.44 20.35
C ALA A 32 -2.56 -8.53 21.59
N ALA A 33 -3.40 -7.49 21.49
CA ALA A 33 -3.82 -6.65 22.61
C ALA A 33 -5.12 -7.13 23.31
N GLN A 34 -5.55 -8.37 23.06
CA GLN A 34 -6.73 -9.02 23.64
C GLN A 34 -8.07 -8.34 23.29
N TRP A 35 -8.18 -7.80 22.07
CA TRP A 35 -9.45 -7.38 21.49
C TRP A 35 -10.08 -8.53 20.67
N ASP A 36 -11.40 -8.60 20.70
CA ASP A 36 -12.20 -9.38 19.76
C ASP A 36 -12.31 -8.59 18.44
N VAL A 37 -11.80 -9.12 17.33
CA VAL A 37 -11.66 -8.36 16.09
C VAL A 37 -12.25 -9.10 14.91
N GLU A 38 -13.14 -8.40 14.21
CA GLU A 38 -13.78 -8.82 12.96
C GLU A 38 -13.26 -7.94 11.81
N VAL A 39 -12.74 -8.56 10.73
CA VAL A 39 -12.28 -7.87 9.52
C VAL A 39 -13.30 -8.08 8.41
N TYR A 40 -13.71 -6.98 7.75
CA TYR A 40 -14.67 -6.98 6.66
C TYR A 40 -14.01 -6.48 5.38
N GLU A 41 -13.93 -7.33 4.37
CA GLU A 41 -13.32 -7.05 3.07
C GLU A 41 -14.38 -7.08 1.97
N ARG A 42 -14.38 -6.06 1.10
CA ARG A 42 -15.31 -5.94 -0.02
C ARG A 42 -15.08 -6.98 -1.12
N SER A 43 -13.84 -7.44 -1.31
CA SER A 43 -13.52 -8.47 -2.29
C SER A 43 -14.17 -9.80 -1.93
N THR A 44 -14.78 -10.46 -2.91
CA THR A 44 -15.33 -11.82 -2.78
C THR A 44 -14.26 -12.90 -2.94
N HIS A 45 -13.11 -12.56 -3.52
CA HIS A 45 -11.98 -13.45 -3.74
C HIS A 45 -10.81 -13.03 -2.87
N ASP A 46 -9.79 -13.89 -2.78
CA ASP A 46 -8.50 -13.45 -2.24
C ASP A 46 -8.01 -12.22 -2.99
N LEU A 47 -7.35 -11.35 -2.24
CA LEU A 47 -6.80 -10.13 -2.82
C LEU A 47 -5.60 -10.53 -3.68
N ASP A 48 -5.86 -10.74 -4.97
CA ASP A 48 -4.83 -10.95 -5.97
C ASP A 48 -4.15 -9.61 -6.25
N SER A 49 -3.21 -9.17 -5.40
CA SER A 49 -2.23 -8.20 -5.90
C SER A 49 -1.20 -8.94 -6.70
N ARG A 50 -1.12 -8.54 -7.96
CA ARG A 50 -0.19 -8.99 -8.98
C ARG A 50 1.21 -8.46 -8.67
N GLY A 51 1.82 -8.99 -7.60
CA GLY A 51 3.24 -8.86 -7.29
C GLY A 51 3.77 -7.44 -7.08
N GLY A 52 2.94 -6.47 -6.64
CA GLY A 52 3.40 -5.10 -6.46
C GLY A 52 4.63 -5.04 -5.54
N GLY A 53 5.77 -4.59 -6.08
CA GLY A 53 7.01 -4.49 -5.33
C GLY A 53 6.90 -3.50 -4.18
N ILE A 54 7.45 -3.88 -3.03
CA ILE A 54 7.54 -3.07 -1.82
C ILE A 54 8.98 -3.10 -1.34
N VAL A 55 9.52 -1.94 -0.95
CA VAL A 55 10.78 -1.89 -0.20
C VAL A 55 10.44 -2.23 1.26
N LEU A 56 11.02 -3.31 1.79
CA LEU A 56 10.75 -3.74 3.16
C LEU A 56 11.34 -2.72 4.15
N GLN A 57 10.51 -2.22 5.06
CA GLN A 57 10.89 -1.25 6.09
C GLN A 57 10.81 -1.85 7.50
N PRO A 58 11.57 -1.33 8.47
CA PRO A 58 11.61 -1.87 9.83
C PRO A 58 10.24 -1.98 10.51
N GLU A 59 9.35 -1.02 10.28
CA GLU A 59 8.02 -0.98 10.89
C GLU A 59 7.13 -2.13 10.40
N VAL A 60 7.33 -2.58 9.16
CA VAL A 60 6.63 -3.74 8.60
C VAL A 60 7.11 -5.03 9.26
N VAL A 61 8.42 -5.17 9.44
CA VAL A 61 9.03 -6.32 10.13
C VAL A 61 8.55 -6.38 11.58
N GLU A 62 8.53 -5.25 12.28
CA GLU A 62 8.05 -5.19 13.66
C GLU A 62 6.56 -5.52 13.78
N ALA A 63 5.74 -5.04 12.84
CA ALA A 63 4.32 -5.38 12.82
C ALA A 63 4.07 -6.87 12.54
N LEU A 64 4.84 -7.51 11.66
CA LEU A 64 4.79 -8.97 11.45
C LEU A 64 5.15 -9.71 12.73
N ARG A 65 6.27 -9.34 13.37
CA ARG A 65 6.73 -9.96 14.61
C ARG A 65 5.68 -9.88 15.72
N GLN A 66 5.11 -8.69 15.96
CA GLN A 66 4.04 -8.51 16.96
C GLN A 66 2.70 -9.15 16.56
N SER A 67 2.51 -9.50 15.29
CA SER A 67 1.37 -10.27 14.79
C SER A 67 1.57 -11.79 14.92
N GLY A 68 2.67 -12.25 15.53
CA GLY A 68 3.01 -13.67 15.64
C GLY A 68 3.68 -14.27 14.39
N CYS A 69 4.02 -13.43 13.40
CA CYS A 69 4.76 -13.83 12.20
C CYS A 69 6.25 -13.51 12.36
N GLU A 70 6.97 -14.28 13.17
CA GLU A 70 8.42 -14.13 13.28
C GLU A 70 9.12 -14.97 12.20
N LEU A 71 9.70 -14.28 11.22
CA LEU A 71 10.40 -14.89 10.08
C LEU A 71 11.79 -14.26 9.93
N PRO A 72 12.80 -15.04 9.51
CA PRO A 72 14.10 -14.46 9.18
C PRO A 72 13.97 -13.52 7.98
N LEU A 73 14.81 -12.46 7.93
CA LEU A 73 14.80 -11.49 6.83
C LEU A 73 14.96 -12.13 5.44
N SER A 74 15.66 -13.28 5.36
CA SER A 74 15.83 -14.05 4.14
C SER A 74 14.53 -14.62 3.57
N GLU A 75 13.49 -14.75 4.39
CA GLU A 75 12.16 -15.22 4.00
C GLU A 75 11.17 -14.09 3.75
N LEU A 76 11.59 -12.84 3.98
CA LEU A 76 10.73 -11.65 3.85
C LEU A 76 10.94 -10.90 2.53
N GLY A 77 11.83 -11.37 1.66
CA GLY A 77 12.03 -10.80 0.35
C GLY A 77 13.38 -11.12 -0.27
N VAL A 78 13.70 -10.40 -1.33
CA VAL A 78 14.92 -10.52 -2.12
C VAL A 78 15.86 -9.39 -1.77
N ARG A 79 17.09 -9.71 -1.38
CA ARG A 79 18.10 -8.70 -1.04
C ARG A 79 18.67 -8.04 -2.29
N SER A 80 18.71 -6.71 -2.28
CA SER A 80 19.58 -5.89 -3.13
C SER A 80 20.73 -5.38 -2.28
N GLU A 81 21.96 -5.44 -2.77
CA GLU A 81 23.15 -4.96 -2.04
C GLU A 81 23.52 -3.54 -2.43
N TYR A 82 23.21 -3.15 -3.66
CA TYR A 82 23.63 -1.87 -4.23
C TYR A 82 22.45 -1.06 -4.72
N ARG A 83 22.62 0.26 -4.75
CA ARG A 83 21.79 1.17 -5.55
C ARG A 83 22.59 1.65 -6.75
N THR A 84 22.02 1.47 -7.93
CA THR A 84 22.65 1.83 -9.20
C THR A 84 21.77 2.84 -9.93
N VAL A 85 22.36 3.92 -10.42
CA VAL A 85 21.66 4.87 -11.28
C VAL A 85 22.30 4.90 -12.64
N PHE A 86 21.52 4.68 -13.69
CA PHE A 86 21.96 4.70 -15.08
C PHE A 86 21.75 6.09 -15.70
N ARG A 87 22.65 6.47 -16.61
CA ARG A 87 22.49 7.59 -17.55
C ARG A 87 21.71 7.12 -18.78
N PRO A 88 21.15 8.03 -19.59
CA PRO A 88 20.40 7.67 -20.81
C PRO A 88 21.19 6.80 -21.81
N ASP A 89 22.52 6.92 -21.86
CA ASP A 89 23.38 6.10 -22.72
C ASP A 89 23.64 4.68 -22.17
N GLY A 90 23.10 4.35 -20.99
CA GLY A 90 23.31 3.07 -20.30
C GLY A 90 24.54 3.02 -19.41
N SER A 91 25.37 4.07 -19.36
CA SER A 91 26.51 4.14 -18.44
C SER A 91 26.05 4.33 -17.00
N ILE A 92 26.83 3.82 -16.04
CA ILE A 92 26.54 3.98 -14.62
C ILE A 92 26.88 5.40 -14.18
N ARG A 93 25.89 6.13 -13.68
CA ARG A 93 26.05 7.45 -13.04
C ARG A 93 26.58 7.32 -11.62
N SER A 94 26.00 6.41 -10.85
CA SER A 94 26.37 6.15 -9.46
C SER A 94 26.08 4.70 -9.12
N HIS A 95 26.94 4.11 -8.29
CA HIS A 95 26.79 2.77 -7.76
C HIS A 95 27.27 2.79 -6.32
N SER A 96 26.40 2.43 -5.38
CA SER A 96 26.68 2.60 -3.95
C SER A 96 26.14 1.41 -3.16
N TYR A 97 26.95 0.89 -2.23
CA TYR A 97 26.53 -0.19 -1.32
C TYR A 97 25.47 0.35 -0.36
N MET A 98 24.23 -0.13 -0.54
CA MET A 98 23.05 0.31 0.18
C MET A 98 22.08 -0.88 0.31
N PRO A 99 22.39 -1.85 1.18
CA PRO A 99 21.66 -3.10 1.25
C PRO A 99 20.21 -2.88 1.70
N GLN A 100 19.28 -3.48 0.96
CA GLN A 100 17.83 -3.39 1.21
C GLN A 100 17.16 -4.71 0.85
N VAL A 101 16.05 -5.03 1.52
CA VAL A 101 15.21 -6.18 1.17
C VAL A 101 14.01 -5.67 0.39
N GLN A 102 13.80 -6.25 -0.77
CA GLN A 102 12.68 -5.98 -1.66
C GLN A 102 11.68 -7.12 -1.53
N THR A 103 10.45 -6.80 -1.21
CA THR A 103 9.39 -7.76 -0.98
C THR A 103 8.24 -7.52 -1.96
N SER A 104 7.21 -8.35 -1.88
CA SER A 104 5.97 -8.15 -2.60
C SER A 104 4.86 -7.87 -1.60
N TRP A 105 3.86 -7.12 -2.06
CA TRP A 105 2.60 -7.01 -1.32
C TRP A 105 2.02 -8.39 -0.99
N SER A 106 2.11 -9.35 -1.92
CA SER A 106 1.49 -10.68 -1.78
C SER A 106 2.11 -11.48 -0.64
N LEU A 107 3.43 -11.40 -0.46
CA LEU A 107 4.11 -12.11 0.62
C LEU A 107 3.65 -11.59 1.97
N ILE A 108 3.68 -10.27 2.16
CA ILE A 108 3.27 -9.65 3.43
C ILE A 108 1.79 -9.90 3.70
N TYR A 109 0.94 -9.78 2.68
CA TYR A 109 -0.49 -10.06 2.78
C TYR A 109 -0.75 -11.51 3.22
N THR A 110 -0.13 -12.48 2.53
CA THR A 110 -0.32 -13.92 2.80
C THR A 110 0.07 -14.23 4.24
N LYS A 111 1.25 -13.78 4.69
CA LYS A 111 1.70 -14.02 6.08
C LYS A 111 0.75 -13.45 7.12
N LEU A 112 0.29 -12.21 6.93
CA LEU A 112 -0.66 -11.58 7.86
C LEU A 112 -2.04 -12.22 7.80
N ARG A 113 -2.48 -12.68 6.61
CA ARG A 113 -3.76 -13.35 6.40
C ARG A 113 -3.78 -14.71 7.08
N ASP A 114 -2.70 -15.48 6.94
CA ASP A 114 -2.51 -16.77 7.58
C ASP A 114 -2.51 -16.64 9.11
N ALA A 115 -1.77 -15.67 9.65
CA ALA A 115 -1.75 -15.42 11.09
C ALA A 115 -3.10 -14.95 11.64
N PHE A 116 -3.87 -14.19 10.86
CA PHE A 116 -5.21 -13.78 11.27
C PHE A 116 -6.22 -14.92 11.20
N GLY A 117 -6.04 -15.86 10.27
CA GLY A 117 -6.96 -16.98 10.07
C GLY A 117 -8.30 -16.58 9.42
N PRO A 118 -9.12 -17.56 9.00
CA PRO A 118 -10.31 -17.32 8.22
C PRO A 118 -11.55 -16.94 9.06
N GLU A 119 -11.62 -17.38 10.32
CA GLU A 119 -12.87 -17.40 11.11
C GLU A 119 -13.54 -16.02 11.30
N HIS A 120 -12.75 -14.95 11.36
CA HIS A 120 -13.25 -13.58 11.61
C HIS A 120 -12.90 -12.62 10.46
N TYR A 121 -12.64 -13.17 9.28
CA TYR A 121 -12.37 -12.38 8.08
C TYR A 121 -13.49 -12.64 7.08
N HIS A 122 -14.34 -11.64 6.92
CA HIS A 122 -15.56 -11.71 6.16
C HIS A 122 -15.36 -11.07 4.78
N ARG A 123 -15.41 -11.88 3.73
CA ARG A 123 -15.32 -11.44 2.33
C ARG A 123 -16.67 -10.99 1.78
N GLY A 124 -16.64 -10.23 0.70
CA GLY A 124 -17.85 -9.73 0.02
C GLY A 124 -18.67 -8.78 0.88
N GLN A 125 -18.04 -8.06 1.80
CA GLN A 125 -18.70 -7.15 2.73
C GLN A 125 -18.33 -5.70 2.39
N THR A 126 -19.17 -5.04 1.60
CA THR A 126 -18.95 -3.62 1.26
C THR A 126 -19.64 -2.73 2.28
N LEU A 127 -18.87 -2.00 3.08
CA LEU A 127 -19.43 -1.01 3.99
C LEU A 127 -20.13 0.10 3.19
N VAL A 128 -21.35 0.44 3.58
CA VAL A 128 -22.15 1.53 2.99
C VAL A 128 -22.49 2.63 3.99
N ASN A 129 -22.56 2.32 5.29
CA ASN A 129 -22.88 3.31 6.31
C ASN A 129 -22.25 2.99 7.66
N VAL A 130 -22.10 4.02 8.50
CA VAL A 130 -21.66 3.93 9.88
C VAL A 130 -22.57 4.77 10.77
N ASP A 131 -23.18 4.15 11.77
CA ASP A 131 -24.01 4.81 12.78
C ASP A 131 -23.29 4.85 14.14
N GLN A 132 -23.30 6.02 14.77
CA GLN A 132 -22.68 6.30 16.07
C GLN A 132 -23.68 6.97 17.05
N THR A 133 -24.99 6.77 16.86
CA THR A 133 -26.07 7.37 17.69
C THR A 133 -26.14 6.79 19.11
N GLY A 134 -25.72 5.53 19.31
CA GLY A 134 -25.66 4.90 20.63
C GLY A 134 -24.44 5.32 21.45
N PRO A 135 -24.54 5.37 22.79
CA PRO A 135 -23.40 5.71 23.65
C PRO A 135 -22.33 4.62 23.58
N GLY A 136 -21.13 5.00 23.15
CA GLY A 136 -19.94 4.15 23.23
C GLY A 136 -19.87 2.98 22.23
N ILE A 137 -20.83 2.86 21.33
CA ILE A 137 -20.92 1.79 20.32
C ILE A 137 -21.01 2.41 18.93
N VAL A 138 -20.33 1.79 17.97
CA VAL A 138 -20.44 2.07 16.54
C VAL A 138 -21.07 0.88 15.83
N ARG A 139 -21.97 1.16 14.89
CA ARG A 139 -22.62 0.17 14.04
C ARG A 139 -22.18 0.36 12.59
N ALA A 140 -21.59 -0.68 12.00
CA ALA A 140 -21.28 -0.77 10.58
C ALA A 140 -22.47 -1.39 9.84
N VAL A 141 -22.84 -0.84 8.69
CA VAL A 141 -23.88 -1.38 7.80
C VAL A 141 -23.25 -1.70 6.44
N PHE A 142 -23.48 -2.92 5.96
CA PHE A 142 -22.95 -3.42 4.70
C PHE A 142 -24.02 -3.46 3.60
N ASP A 143 -23.60 -3.51 2.35
CA ASP A 143 -24.44 -3.54 1.15
C ASP A 143 -25.46 -4.70 1.13
N SER A 144 -25.10 -5.84 1.72
CA SER A 144 -25.97 -7.00 1.92
C SER A 144 -27.09 -6.78 2.95
N GLY A 145 -27.07 -5.67 3.69
CA GLY A 145 -27.94 -5.43 4.85
C GLY A 145 -27.41 -6.01 6.15
N HIS A 146 -26.28 -6.73 6.12
CA HIS A 146 -25.59 -7.15 7.34
C HIS A 146 -25.19 -5.93 8.18
N GLU A 147 -25.34 -6.04 9.51
CA GLU A 147 -24.89 -5.05 10.47
C GLU A 147 -23.94 -5.68 11.50
N ALA A 148 -22.89 -4.94 11.86
CA ALA A 148 -21.96 -5.32 12.92
C ALA A 148 -21.81 -4.19 13.94
N GLN A 149 -21.67 -4.53 15.23
CA GLN A 149 -21.52 -3.57 16.31
C GLN A 149 -20.24 -3.81 17.11
N ALA A 150 -19.58 -2.72 17.49
CA ALA A 150 -18.32 -2.74 18.24
C ALA A 150 -18.11 -1.45 19.03
N GLN A 151 -17.12 -1.45 19.92
CA GLN A 151 -16.66 -0.25 20.62
C GLN A 151 -15.70 0.57 19.76
N LEU A 152 -15.16 -0.02 18.69
CA LEU A 152 -14.22 0.66 17.80
C LEU A 152 -14.43 0.19 16.36
N LEU A 153 -14.40 1.13 15.41
CA LEU A 153 -14.35 0.86 13.98
C LEU A 153 -13.08 1.48 13.39
N ILE A 154 -12.33 0.67 12.65
CA ILE A 154 -11.08 1.05 12.00
C ILE A 154 -11.31 0.99 10.48
N GLY A 155 -11.34 2.15 9.84
CA GLY A 155 -11.33 2.28 8.40
C GLY A 155 -9.93 2.09 7.85
N ALA A 156 -9.66 0.90 7.31
CA ALA A 156 -8.43 0.50 6.62
C ALA A 156 -8.71 0.11 5.15
N ASP A 157 -9.74 0.72 4.56
CA ASP A 157 -10.33 0.44 3.24
C ASP A 157 -9.67 1.21 2.08
N GLY A 158 -8.40 1.61 2.28
CA GLY A 158 -7.49 2.09 1.25
C GLY A 158 -7.78 3.48 0.69
N GLY A 159 -7.12 3.82 -0.42
CA GLY A 159 -7.17 5.19 -0.96
C GLY A 159 -8.56 5.66 -1.41
N SER A 160 -9.47 4.73 -1.71
CA SER A 160 -10.89 4.99 -2.03
C SER A 160 -11.82 4.74 -0.83
N SER A 161 -11.32 4.95 0.39
CA SER A 161 -12.02 4.70 1.64
C SER A 161 -13.45 5.25 1.67
N THR A 162 -14.41 4.36 1.91
CA THR A 162 -15.80 4.71 2.26
C THR A 162 -15.86 5.30 3.66
N VAL A 163 -15.09 4.75 4.61
CA VAL A 163 -15.07 5.26 5.99
C VAL A 163 -14.64 6.74 6.01
N ARG A 164 -13.61 7.11 5.26
CA ARG A 164 -13.17 8.50 5.12
C ARG A 164 -14.28 9.37 4.54
N ARG A 165 -14.96 8.94 3.47
CA ARG A 165 -16.06 9.72 2.87
C ARG A 165 -17.22 9.95 3.84
N LEU A 166 -17.53 8.97 4.69
CA LEU A 166 -18.57 9.11 5.72
C LEU A 166 -18.13 10.06 6.85
N MET A 167 -16.84 10.10 7.20
CA MET A 167 -16.30 11.00 8.22
C MET A 167 -16.07 12.43 7.72
N SER A 168 -15.64 12.59 6.48
CA SER A 168 -15.20 13.85 5.88
C SER A 168 -15.39 13.80 4.36
N PRO A 169 -16.61 14.10 3.84
CA PRO A 169 -16.94 13.99 2.42
C PRO A 169 -16.02 14.77 1.48
N ASP A 170 -15.54 15.93 1.94
CA ASP A 170 -14.67 16.83 1.17
C ASP A 170 -13.21 16.36 1.09
N SER A 171 -12.82 15.33 1.88
CA SER A 171 -11.46 14.81 1.90
C SER A 171 -11.23 13.79 0.79
N GLN A 172 -10.86 14.29 -0.39
CA GLN A 172 -10.60 13.46 -1.58
C GLN A 172 -9.12 13.49 -1.99
N PRO A 173 -8.57 12.36 -2.47
CA PRO A 173 -7.22 12.34 -3.03
C PRO A 173 -7.10 13.20 -4.29
N THR A 174 -6.03 13.96 -4.40
CA THR A 174 -5.76 14.84 -5.53
C THR A 174 -4.78 14.19 -6.50
N TYR A 175 -5.04 14.27 -7.80
CA TYR A 175 -4.11 13.80 -8.84
C TYR A 175 -2.84 14.65 -8.88
N ALA A 176 -1.69 13.98 -8.92
CA ALA A 176 -0.38 14.61 -8.80
C ALA A 176 0.20 15.10 -10.14
N GLY A 177 -0.49 14.91 -11.27
CA GLY A 177 -0.03 15.32 -12.60
C GLY A 177 0.81 14.27 -13.35
N TYR A 178 0.92 13.05 -12.81
CA TYR A 178 1.67 11.96 -13.44
C TYR A 178 1.10 10.58 -13.11
N VAL A 179 1.42 9.62 -13.96
CA VAL A 179 1.07 8.21 -13.81
C VAL A 179 2.31 7.38 -13.50
N ALA A 180 2.10 6.19 -12.95
CA ALA A 180 3.10 5.14 -12.83
C ALA A 180 2.71 3.97 -13.73
N TRP A 181 3.50 3.75 -14.78
CA TRP A 181 3.53 2.49 -15.51
C TRP A 181 4.25 1.45 -14.67
N ARG A 182 3.75 0.23 -14.67
CA ARG A 182 4.27 -0.86 -13.85
C ARG A 182 4.29 -2.14 -14.64
N GLY A 183 5.24 -3.00 -14.28
CA GLY A 183 5.32 -4.33 -14.84
C GLY A 183 6.15 -5.27 -14.00
N LEU A 184 5.88 -6.55 -14.19
CA LEU A 184 6.61 -7.66 -13.61
C LEU A 184 7.06 -8.55 -14.75
N LEU A 185 8.34 -8.89 -14.74
CA LEU A 185 8.92 -9.80 -15.72
C LEU A 185 9.46 -11.03 -14.97
N PRO A 186 9.11 -12.27 -15.36
CA PRO A 186 9.75 -13.46 -14.82
C PRO A 186 11.27 -13.34 -14.88
N GLU A 187 11.96 -13.67 -13.79
CA GLU A 187 13.42 -13.50 -13.67
C GLU A 187 14.18 -14.17 -14.82
N HIS A 188 13.72 -15.36 -15.23
CA HIS A 188 14.32 -16.10 -16.34
C HIS A 188 14.08 -15.44 -17.71
N ALA A 189 13.03 -14.62 -17.85
CA ALA A 189 12.69 -13.87 -19.06
C ALA A 189 13.43 -12.53 -19.17
N VAL A 190 14.10 -12.07 -18.11
CA VAL A 190 14.99 -10.90 -18.18
C VAL A 190 16.20 -11.23 -19.07
N PRO A 191 16.53 -10.40 -20.08
CA PRO A 191 17.66 -10.65 -20.97
C PRO A 191 18.98 -10.82 -20.21
N ALA A 192 19.82 -11.78 -20.64
CA ALA A 192 21.02 -12.18 -19.90
C ALA A 192 21.95 -11.00 -19.53
N ARG A 193 22.25 -10.13 -20.50
CA ARG A 193 23.05 -8.91 -20.28
C ARG A 193 22.46 -7.99 -19.22
N VAL A 194 21.13 -7.84 -19.21
CA VAL A 194 20.43 -7.01 -18.22
C VAL A 194 20.52 -7.64 -16.83
N ARG A 195 20.47 -8.96 -16.73
CA ARG A 195 20.65 -9.67 -15.45
C ARG A 195 22.01 -9.39 -14.84
N GLU A 196 23.07 -9.46 -15.65
CA GLU A 196 24.45 -9.18 -15.22
C GLU A 196 24.61 -7.75 -14.69
N GLU A 197 23.92 -6.79 -15.30
CA GLU A 197 24.04 -5.36 -14.95
C GLU A 197 23.09 -4.92 -13.82
N MET A 198 21.93 -5.57 -13.64
CA MET A 198 20.85 -5.10 -12.75
C MET A 198 20.49 -6.06 -11.60
N PHE A 199 20.89 -7.33 -11.62
CA PHE A 199 20.56 -8.22 -10.50
C PHE A 199 21.45 -7.92 -9.29
N GLY A 200 20.87 -8.05 -8.09
CA GLY A 200 21.54 -7.66 -6.85
C GLY A 200 21.55 -6.14 -6.60
N THR A 201 20.99 -5.33 -7.51
CA THR A 201 20.87 -3.88 -7.31
C THR A 201 19.43 -3.38 -7.39
N PHE A 202 19.13 -2.35 -6.61
CA PHE A 202 17.98 -1.50 -6.81
C PHE A 202 18.37 -0.39 -7.79
N SER A 203 17.88 -0.51 -9.03
CA SER A 203 18.28 0.34 -10.14
C SER A 203 17.33 1.51 -10.34
N PHE A 204 17.87 2.61 -10.87
CA PHE A 204 17.12 3.82 -11.23
C PHE A 204 17.62 4.44 -12.53
N ALA A 205 16.77 5.19 -13.20
CA ALA A 205 17.17 6.17 -14.20
C ALA A 205 16.22 7.37 -14.17
N ASN A 206 16.78 8.56 -14.41
CA ASN A 206 16.04 9.83 -14.40
C ASN A 206 16.26 10.55 -15.73
N HIS A 207 15.19 11.09 -16.28
CA HIS A 207 15.18 12.00 -17.41
C HIS A 207 14.08 13.05 -17.19
N GLN A 208 14.02 14.12 -17.98
CA GLN A 208 12.98 15.14 -17.82
C GLN A 208 11.58 14.50 -17.95
N GLY A 209 10.70 14.73 -16.96
CA GLY A 209 9.37 14.14 -16.92
C GLY A 209 9.35 12.61 -16.83
N SER A 210 10.45 11.97 -16.41
CA SER A 210 10.63 10.52 -16.48
C SER A 210 11.49 10.03 -15.31
N HIS A 211 10.94 9.13 -14.51
CA HIS A 211 11.68 8.47 -13.44
C HIS A 211 11.35 6.99 -13.42
N ILE A 212 12.33 6.12 -13.67
CA ILE A 212 12.14 4.66 -13.61
C ILE A 212 12.99 4.05 -12.51
N LEU A 213 12.48 2.97 -11.94
CA LEU A 213 13.17 2.16 -10.96
C LEU A 213 12.86 0.67 -11.17
N GLY A 214 13.76 -0.21 -10.75
CA GLY A 214 13.59 -1.66 -10.90
C GLY A 214 14.40 -2.49 -9.91
N TYR A 215 13.85 -3.64 -9.52
CA TYR A 215 14.43 -4.57 -8.55
C TYR A 215 13.72 -5.92 -8.58
N LEU A 216 14.39 -6.96 -8.06
CA LEU A 216 13.80 -8.29 -7.89
C LEU A 216 12.85 -8.32 -6.69
N VAL A 217 11.76 -9.07 -6.82
CA VAL A 217 10.74 -9.31 -5.77
C VAL A 217 10.38 -10.79 -5.74
N PRO A 218 9.74 -11.28 -4.67
CA PRO A 218 9.19 -12.64 -4.64
C PRO A 218 8.33 -12.95 -5.87
N GLY A 219 8.43 -14.18 -6.35
CA GLY A 219 7.72 -14.67 -7.52
C GLY A 219 6.27 -15.08 -7.27
N ALA A 220 5.73 -15.87 -8.21
CA ALA A 220 4.47 -16.58 -8.01
C ALA A 220 4.53 -17.41 -6.72
N ASP A 221 3.42 -17.49 -6.00
CA ASP A 221 3.31 -18.17 -4.70
C ASP A 221 4.35 -17.69 -3.66
N ASN A 222 4.83 -16.45 -3.83
CA ASN A 222 5.86 -15.83 -3.02
C ASN A 222 7.24 -16.55 -3.07
N ASP A 223 7.57 -17.18 -4.20
CA ASP A 223 8.83 -17.91 -4.36
C ASP A 223 10.05 -16.97 -4.35
N LEU A 224 11.02 -17.27 -3.48
CA LEU A 224 12.25 -16.49 -3.30
C LEU A 224 13.47 -17.09 -4.02
N ARG A 225 13.34 -18.29 -4.60
CA ARG A 225 14.45 -19.01 -5.23
C ARG A 225 14.91 -18.30 -6.51
N PRO A 226 16.22 -18.10 -6.72
CA PRO A 226 16.74 -17.60 -7.99
C PRO A 226 16.18 -18.39 -9.19
N GLY A 227 15.75 -17.68 -10.23
CA GLY A 227 15.07 -18.21 -11.41
C GLY A 227 13.54 -18.22 -11.34
N HIS A 228 12.97 -18.16 -10.13
CA HIS A 228 11.53 -18.17 -9.88
C HIS A 228 10.97 -16.82 -9.44
N ARG A 229 11.81 -15.80 -9.25
CA ARG A 229 11.42 -14.47 -8.80
C ARG A 229 10.83 -13.65 -9.96
N LEU A 230 10.34 -12.46 -9.64
CA LEU A 230 9.93 -11.47 -10.64
C LEU A 230 10.87 -10.26 -10.57
N TYR A 231 11.17 -9.67 -11.73
CA TYR A 231 11.78 -8.35 -11.82
C TYR A 231 10.68 -7.30 -11.92
N ASN A 232 10.49 -6.54 -10.85
CA ASN A 232 9.54 -5.45 -10.75
C ASN A 232 10.16 -4.17 -11.30
N TRP A 233 9.42 -3.44 -12.14
CA TRP A 233 9.76 -2.09 -12.55
C TRP A 233 8.58 -1.14 -12.38
N VAL A 234 8.90 0.11 -12.09
CA VAL A 234 7.93 1.21 -11.99
C VAL A 234 8.49 2.41 -12.72
N TRP A 235 7.74 2.91 -13.72
CA TRP A 235 8.12 4.05 -14.53
C TRP A 235 7.10 5.18 -14.40
N TYR A 236 7.51 6.26 -13.73
CA TYR A 236 6.72 7.46 -13.57
C TYR A 236 6.86 8.38 -14.78
N ARG A 237 5.71 8.81 -15.32
CA ARG A 237 5.62 9.69 -16.48
C ARG A 237 4.60 10.79 -16.25
N VAL A 238 5.00 12.02 -16.57
CA VAL A 238 4.08 13.17 -16.56
C VAL A 238 2.95 12.89 -17.53
N ALA A 239 1.72 13.06 -17.06
CA ALA A 239 0.51 12.82 -17.81
C ALA A 239 -0.49 13.92 -17.44
N PRO A 240 -0.71 14.91 -18.34
CA PRO A 240 -1.66 15.98 -18.13
C PRO A 240 -3.08 15.50 -17.82
N LEU A 241 -3.89 16.35 -17.19
CA LEU A 241 -5.21 15.95 -16.70
C LEU A 241 -6.21 15.65 -17.82
N ASP A 242 -6.05 16.29 -18.98
CA ASP A 242 -6.91 16.11 -20.16
C ASP A 242 -6.71 14.74 -20.83
N ILE A 243 -5.51 14.16 -20.76
CA ILE A 243 -5.22 12.83 -21.31
C ILE A 243 -5.54 11.70 -20.32
N LEU A 244 -5.60 12.00 -19.02
CA LEU A 244 -5.75 10.99 -17.96
C LEU A 244 -6.98 10.08 -18.15
N PRO A 245 -8.21 10.57 -18.46
CA PRO A 245 -9.36 9.70 -18.66
C PRO A 245 -9.14 8.67 -19.78
N ARG A 246 -8.41 9.05 -20.83
CA ARG A 246 -8.08 8.16 -21.94
C ARG A 246 -7.10 7.06 -21.51
N ILE A 247 -6.07 7.40 -20.73
CA ILE A 247 -5.12 6.42 -20.16
C ILE A 247 -5.85 5.48 -19.19
N MET A 248 -6.80 6.00 -18.43
CA MET A 248 -7.57 5.26 -17.45
C MET A 248 -8.75 4.47 -18.05
N THR A 249 -8.93 4.47 -19.37
CA THR A 249 -9.92 3.63 -20.05
C THR A 249 -9.29 2.31 -20.46
N ASP A 250 -9.92 1.19 -20.10
CA ASP A 250 -9.37 -0.14 -20.36
C ASP A 250 -9.60 -0.63 -21.80
N ALA A 251 -9.04 -1.78 -22.14
CA ALA A 251 -9.12 -2.36 -23.49
C ALA A 251 -10.55 -2.64 -23.97
N ASP A 252 -11.53 -2.77 -23.06
CA ASP A 252 -12.94 -2.98 -23.37
C ASP A 252 -13.73 -1.66 -23.41
N GLY A 253 -13.06 -0.52 -23.25
CA GLY A 253 -13.69 0.81 -23.23
C GLY A 253 -14.30 1.20 -21.88
N HIS A 254 -14.05 0.45 -20.81
CA HIS A 254 -14.54 0.81 -19.49
C HIS A 254 -13.62 1.84 -18.82
N GLU A 255 -14.19 2.98 -18.41
CA GLU A 255 -13.48 3.94 -17.58
C GLU A 255 -13.11 3.30 -16.23
N ARG A 256 -11.82 3.26 -15.94
CA ARG A 256 -11.29 2.83 -14.65
C ARG A 256 -10.99 4.08 -13.84
N GLY A 257 -11.26 4.07 -12.53
CA GLY A 257 -11.11 5.29 -11.72
C GLY A 257 -9.69 5.86 -11.73
N PHE A 258 -8.70 5.13 -11.20
CA PHE A 258 -7.32 5.63 -11.06
C PHE A 258 -6.27 4.54 -11.30
N SER A 259 -6.69 3.37 -11.78
CA SER A 259 -5.80 2.28 -12.13
C SER A 259 -6.44 1.43 -13.20
N VAL A 260 -5.69 1.14 -14.26
CA VAL A 260 -6.01 0.09 -15.20
C VAL A 260 -5.18 -1.13 -14.80
N PRO A 261 -5.80 -2.27 -14.44
CA PRO A 261 -5.06 -3.43 -14.00
C PRO A 261 -4.35 -4.13 -15.17
N GLU A 262 -3.36 -4.95 -14.85
CA GLU A 262 -2.64 -5.80 -15.81
C GLU A 262 -3.59 -6.63 -16.71
N GLY A 263 -3.20 -6.84 -17.96
CA GLY A 263 -4.03 -7.53 -18.95
C GLY A 263 -5.29 -6.77 -19.38
N ARG A 264 -5.54 -5.57 -18.83
CA ARG A 264 -6.67 -4.70 -19.21
C ARG A 264 -6.23 -3.40 -19.86
N LEU A 265 -4.92 -3.14 -19.95
CA LEU A 265 -4.41 -1.95 -20.62
C LEU A 265 -4.77 -1.98 -22.11
N ALA A 266 -5.32 -0.88 -22.63
CA ALA A 266 -5.66 -0.77 -24.04
C ALA A 266 -4.39 -0.87 -24.93
N PRO A 267 -4.43 -1.57 -26.07
CA PRO A 267 -3.25 -1.78 -26.93
C PRO A 267 -2.55 -0.48 -27.33
N ALA A 268 -3.30 0.58 -27.67
CA ALA A 268 -2.72 1.88 -28.04
C ALA A 268 -1.82 2.47 -26.94
N TRP A 269 -2.18 2.29 -25.67
CA TRP A 269 -1.38 2.77 -24.54
C TRP A 269 -0.17 1.89 -24.22
N ARG A 270 -0.27 0.59 -24.51
CA ARG A 270 0.90 -0.30 -24.47
C ARG A 270 1.90 0.08 -25.56
N ASP A 271 1.42 0.35 -26.76
CA ASP A 271 2.27 0.68 -27.90
C ASP A 271 2.95 2.05 -27.70
N ASP A 272 2.21 3.06 -27.22
CA ASP A 272 2.76 4.36 -26.77
C ASP A 272 3.80 4.18 -25.66
N LEU A 273 3.53 3.34 -24.65
CA LEU A 273 4.49 3.03 -23.59
C LEU A 273 5.81 2.47 -24.16
N PHE A 274 5.74 1.55 -25.13
CA PHE A 274 6.93 0.95 -25.74
C PHE A 274 7.70 1.93 -26.63
N GLU A 275 7.01 2.76 -27.40
CA GLU A 275 7.63 3.83 -28.18
C GLU A 275 8.36 4.83 -27.26
N GLN A 276 7.72 5.26 -26.17
CA GLN A 276 8.35 6.14 -25.20
C GLN A 276 9.55 5.46 -24.51
N ALA A 277 9.47 4.15 -24.23
CA ALA A 277 10.56 3.41 -23.63
C ALA A 277 11.81 3.43 -24.52
N ASP A 278 11.63 3.27 -25.84
CA ASP A 278 12.72 3.38 -26.82
C ASP A 278 13.36 4.77 -26.84
N ALA A 279 12.55 5.81 -26.74
CA ALA A 279 13.02 7.19 -26.81
C ALA A 279 13.75 7.65 -25.54
N LEU A 280 13.33 7.17 -24.36
CA LEU A 280 13.69 7.81 -23.08
C LEU A 280 14.48 6.93 -22.12
N LEU A 281 14.32 5.61 -22.20
CA LEU A 281 14.92 4.71 -21.23
C LEU A 281 16.32 4.26 -21.65
N PRO A 282 17.24 4.12 -20.69
CA PRO A 282 18.52 3.50 -20.97
C PRO A 282 18.33 2.04 -21.41
N PRO A 283 19.29 1.45 -22.14
CA PRO A 283 19.15 0.14 -22.76
C PRO A 283 18.68 -0.97 -21.80
N GLN A 284 19.13 -0.93 -20.55
CA GLN A 284 18.77 -1.92 -19.53
C GLN A 284 17.28 -1.89 -19.20
N PHE A 285 16.75 -0.70 -18.87
CA PHE A 285 15.35 -0.53 -18.52
C PHE A 285 14.42 -0.69 -19.72
N ARG A 286 14.83 -0.18 -20.89
CA ARG A 286 14.11 -0.35 -22.16
C ARG A 286 13.86 -1.83 -22.44
N ALA A 287 14.90 -2.66 -22.34
CA ALA A 287 14.80 -4.09 -22.60
C ALA A 287 13.81 -4.79 -21.66
N VAL A 288 13.77 -4.43 -20.38
CA VAL A 288 12.80 -4.99 -19.41
C VAL A 288 11.37 -4.54 -19.72
N VAL A 289 11.17 -3.25 -20.02
CA VAL A 289 9.85 -2.71 -20.34
C VAL A 289 9.30 -3.36 -21.61
N GLN A 290 10.11 -3.47 -22.67
CA GLN A 290 9.73 -4.11 -23.94
C GLN A 290 9.46 -5.61 -23.81
N ALA A 291 10.16 -6.31 -22.90
CA ALA A 291 9.92 -7.72 -22.65
C ALA A 291 8.66 -7.98 -21.79
N THR A 292 8.06 -6.93 -21.20
CA THR A 292 6.89 -7.08 -20.32
C THR A 292 5.61 -7.23 -21.14
N GLN A 293 4.93 -8.36 -21.00
CA GLN A 293 3.73 -8.67 -21.80
C GLN A 293 2.49 -7.86 -21.39
N HIS A 294 2.30 -7.67 -20.08
CA HIS A 294 1.09 -7.08 -19.54
C HIS A 294 1.39 -5.92 -18.57
N PRO A 295 1.97 -4.82 -19.06
CA PRO A 295 2.14 -3.63 -18.24
C PRO A 295 0.77 -3.07 -17.80
N PHE A 296 0.78 -2.33 -16.71
CA PHE A 296 -0.40 -1.70 -16.13
C PHE A 296 -0.08 -0.30 -15.63
N VAL A 297 -1.12 0.47 -15.30
CA VAL A 297 -0.95 1.90 -14.99
C VAL A 297 -1.78 2.34 -13.81
N GLN A 298 -1.22 3.26 -13.04
CA GLN A 298 -1.86 3.89 -11.88
C GLN A 298 -1.67 5.40 -11.94
N ALA A 299 -2.76 6.14 -11.76
CA ALA A 299 -2.71 7.58 -11.54
C ALA A 299 -2.15 7.86 -10.14
N ILE A 300 -1.09 8.67 -10.07
CA ILE A 300 -0.53 9.03 -8.76
C ILE A 300 -1.38 10.12 -8.13
N ARG A 301 -1.82 9.85 -6.92
CA ARG A 301 -2.62 10.76 -6.11
C ARG A 301 -2.01 10.87 -4.73
N ASP A 302 -2.32 11.96 -4.06
CA ASP A 302 -1.92 12.15 -2.67
C ASP A 302 -3.07 12.68 -1.82
N LEU A 303 -2.96 12.41 -0.51
CA LEU A 303 -3.93 12.83 0.50
C LEU A 303 -3.26 12.80 1.87
N ALA A 304 -3.62 13.75 2.73
CA ALA A 304 -3.48 13.61 4.18
C ALA A 304 -4.69 14.28 4.83
N VAL A 305 -5.46 13.52 5.61
CA VAL A 305 -6.62 14.03 6.35
C VAL A 305 -6.19 14.96 7.49
N ASP A 306 -7.09 15.84 7.92
CA ASP A 306 -6.87 16.69 9.09
C ASP A 306 -7.29 16.05 10.41
N HIS A 307 -8.14 15.03 10.34
CA HIS A 307 -8.59 14.23 11.47
C HIS A 307 -8.61 12.75 11.07
N MET A 308 -8.09 11.89 11.94
CA MET A 308 -8.11 10.44 11.79
C MET A 308 -9.11 9.79 12.74
N VAL A 309 -9.64 10.49 13.75
CA VAL A 309 -10.60 9.97 14.73
C VAL A 309 -11.89 10.79 14.71
N ASN A 310 -13.03 10.12 14.66
CA ASN A 310 -14.35 10.68 14.95
C ASN A 310 -15.08 9.74 15.90
N ARG A 311 -15.14 10.13 17.18
CA ARG A 311 -15.78 9.36 18.26
C ARG A 311 -15.25 7.91 18.35
N ARG A 312 -15.96 6.94 17.79
CA ARG A 312 -15.63 5.50 17.85
C ARG A 312 -15.13 4.97 16.51
N VAL A 313 -14.94 5.85 15.53
CA VAL A 313 -14.41 5.53 14.19
C VAL A 313 -13.04 6.16 14.04
N LEU A 314 -12.08 5.42 13.48
CA LEU A 314 -10.79 5.97 13.07
C LEU A 314 -10.39 5.53 11.66
N LEU A 315 -9.48 6.28 11.02
CA LEU A 315 -8.88 5.97 9.72
C LEU A 315 -7.46 5.46 9.89
N LEU A 316 -7.05 4.48 9.10
CA LEU A 316 -5.73 3.84 9.18
C LEU A 316 -5.16 3.58 7.78
N GLY A 317 -3.85 3.78 7.61
CA GLY A 317 -3.21 3.49 6.33
C GLY A 317 -3.69 4.46 5.24
N ASP A 318 -3.85 3.98 4.02
CA ASP A 318 -4.22 4.81 2.87
C ASP A 318 -5.65 5.40 2.95
N ALA A 319 -6.48 4.91 3.89
CA ALA A 319 -7.75 5.54 4.20
C ALA A 319 -7.56 6.94 4.79
N ALA A 320 -6.49 7.17 5.55
CA ALA A 320 -6.17 8.44 6.19
C ALA A 320 -5.17 9.30 5.40
N ALA A 321 -4.13 8.68 4.85
CA ALA A 321 -3.09 9.41 4.14
C ALA A 321 -2.47 8.55 3.05
N ILE A 322 -2.40 9.11 1.84
CA ILE A 322 -1.85 8.47 0.64
C ILE A 322 -0.58 9.26 0.30
N PRO A 323 0.61 8.81 0.76
CA PRO A 323 1.84 9.44 0.36
C PRO A 323 2.16 9.09 -1.09
N ARG A 324 2.82 10.00 -1.81
CA ARG A 324 3.37 9.67 -3.13
C ARG A 324 4.40 8.54 -2.99
N PRO A 325 4.45 7.61 -3.97
CA PRO A 325 5.18 6.36 -3.83
C PRO A 325 6.71 6.53 -3.78
N HIS A 326 7.25 7.72 -4.10
CA HIS A 326 8.68 8.03 -3.99
C HIS A 326 9.22 7.92 -2.55
N THR A 327 8.35 8.01 -1.55
CA THR A 327 8.72 7.77 -0.14
C THR A 327 8.91 6.28 0.18
N ALA A 328 8.38 5.39 -0.67
CA ALA A 328 8.22 3.96 -0.43
C ALA A 328 7.50 3.61 0.89
N ALA A 329 6.75 4.55 1.51
CA ALA A 329 6.36 4.49 2.91
C ALA A 329 4.87 4.20 3.18
N SER A 330 4.04 3.93 2.16
CA SER A 330 2.61 3.66 2.38
C SER A 330 2.40 2.45 3.32
N THR A 331 3.07 1.33 3.06
CA THR A 331 2.96 0.11 3.88
C THR A 331 3.53 0.30 5.28
N SER A 332 4.73 0.90 5.41
CA SER A 332 5.35 1.14 6.72
C SER A 332 4.51 2.10 7.56
N LYS A 333 3.98 3.16 6.98
CA LYS A 333 3.02 4.07 7.63
C LYS A 333 1.80 3.33 8.15
N ALA A 334 1.20 2.43 7.37
CA ALA A 334 0.06 1.64 7.81
C ALA A 334 0.43 0.73 9.00
N ALA A 335 1.61 0.10 8.96
CA ALA A 335 2.16 -0.67 10.08
C ALA A 335 2.39 0.21 11.32
N THR A 336 3.00 1.40 11.16
CA THR A 336 3.19 2.37 12.25
C THR A 336 1.87 2.79 12.87
N ASN A 337 0.84 3.08 12.06
CA ASN A 337 -0.48 3.44 12.56
C ASN A 337 -1.05 2.32 13.46
N ALA A 338 -0.96 1.06 13.00
CA ALA A 338 -1.49 -0.10 13.72
C ALA A 338 -0.69 -0.44 15.00
N LEU A 339 0.65 -0.39 14.93
CA LEU A 339 1.53 -0.57 16.08
C LEU A 339 1.25 0.47 17.17
N ALA A 340 1.15 1.75 16.78
CA ALA A 340 0.86 2.83 17.69
C ALA A 340 -0.56 2.71 18.30
N LEU A 341 -1.54 2.26 17.51
CA LEU A 341 -2.91 2.05 18.01
C LEU A 341 -2.94 0.95 19.06
N SER A 342 -2.33 -0.21 18.76
CA SER A 342 -2.22 -1.33 19.69
C SER A 342 -1.50 -0.92 20.99
N ALA A 343 -0.43 -0.14 20.89
CA ALA A 343 0.27 0.42 22.06
C ALA A 343 -0.63 1.37 22.89
N ALA A 344 -1.35 2.29 22.25
CA ALA A 344 -2.25 3.21 22.94
C ALA A 344 -3.40 2.48 23.66
N LEU A 345 -3.99 1.47 23.02
CA LEU A 345 -5.05 0.65 23.62
C LEU A 345 -4.55 -0.17 24.82
N ARG A 346 -3.30 -0.64 24.80
CA ARG A 346 -2.67 -1.28 25.98
C ARG A 346 -2.33 -0.30 27.09
N ALA A 347 -1.92 0.92 26.76
CA ALA A 347 -1.59 1.95 27.74
C ALA A 347 -2.83 2.47 28.48
N PHE A 348 -3.98 2.49 27.81
CA PHE A 348 -5.26 2.98 28.36
C PHE A 348 -6.37 1.93 28.24
N PRO A 349 -6.25 0.77 28.91
CA PRO A 349 -7.09 -0.41 28.70
C PRO A 349 -8.58 -0.22 29.07
N ASN A 350 -8.89 0.82 29.84
CA ASN A 350 -10.23 1.14 30.34
C ASN A 350 -10.68 2.56 29.92
N ASP A 351 -9.91 3.25 29.08
CA ASP A 351 -10.19 4.63 28.63
C ASP A 351 -9.88 4.76 27.13
N LEU A 352 -10.79 4.22 26.32
CA LEU A 352 -10.67 4.24 24.86
C LEU A 352 -10.58 5.68 24.33
N ASP A 353 -11.31 6.60 24.93
CA ASP A 353 -11.28 8.02 24.55
C ASP A 353 -9.88 8.63 24.73
N ARG A 354 -9.21 8.33 25.84
CA ARG A 354 -7.81 8.73 26.06
C ARG A 354 -6.84 8.00 25.14
N ALA A 355 -7.06 6.71 24.88
CA ALA A 355 -6.23 5.96 23.94
C ALA A 355 -6.24 6.63 22.55
N LEU A 356 -7.43 6.91 22.01
CA LEU A 356 -7.59 7.53 20.70
C LEU A 356 -7.02 8.96 20.65
N ARG A 357 -7.28 9.78 21.69
CA ARG A 357 -6.69 11.12 21.80
C ARG A 357 -5.17 11.10 21.87
N SER A 358 -4.57 10.08 22.50
CA SER A 358 -3.11 9.94 22.59
C SER A 358 -2.47 9.46 21.28
N TRP A 359 -3.22 8.72 20.47
CA TRP A 359 -2.73 8.09 19.25
C TRP A 359 -2.70 9.06 18.06
N GLU A 360 -3.80 9.80 17.84
CA GLU A 360 -4.03 10.57 16.62
C GLU A 360 -2.95 11.61 16.27
N PRO A 361 -2.46 12.47 17.19
CA PRO A 361 -1.60 13.60 16.83
C PRO A 361 -0.31 13.18 16.09
N ALA A 362 0.33 12.09 16.56
CA ALA A 362 1.54 11.57 15.93
C ALA A 362 1.26 10.96 14.55
N GLN A 363 0.09 10.34 14.35
CA GLN A 363 -0.27 9.74 13.07
C GLN A 363 -0.62 10.80 12.02
N LEU A 364 -1.30 11.87 12.43
CA LEU A 364 -1.54 13.04 11.57
C LEU A 364 -0.23 13.71 11.16
N ALA A 365 0.69 13.90 12.11
CA ALA A 365 2.01 14.46 11.83
C ALA A 365 2.79 13.59 10.83
N LEU A 366 2.77 12.27 11.00
CA LEU A 366 3.40 11.31 10.08
C LEU A 366 2.78 11.40 8.68
N GLY A 367 1.44 11.39 8.56
CA GLY A 367 0.74 11.51 7.29
C GLY A 367 1.07 12.81 6.55
N ARG A 368 1.05 13.94 7.25
CA ARG A 368 1.41 15.26 6.69
C ARG A 368 2.86 15.31 6.24
N LYS A 369 3.79 14.83 7.08
CA LYS A 369 5.23 14.76 6.75
C LYS A 369 5.46 13.94 5.47
N LEU A 370 4.88 12.74 5.38
CA LEU A 370 5.05 11.88 4.22
C LEU A 370 4.40 12.45 2.95
N ARG A 371 3.28 13.18 3.07
CA ARG A 371 2.69 13.90 1.95
C ARG A 371 3.62 14.98 1.44
N ILE A 372 4.17 15.82 2.33
CA ILE A 372 5.12 16.89 1.96
C ILE A 372 6.36 16.28 1.29
N GLN A 373 7.01 15.32 1.96
CA GLN A 373 8.20 14.66 1.44
C GLN A 373 7.95 13.99 0.08
N GLY A 374 6.84 13.26 -0.06
CA GLY A 374 6.48 12.61 -1.32
C GLY A 374 6.24 13.62 -2.44
N THR A 375 5.64 14.77 -2.14
CA THR A 375 5.42 15.86 -3.10
C THR A 375 6.73 16.48 -3.53
N GLU A 376 7.62 16.81 -2.59
CA GLU A 376 8.93 17.40 -2.90
C GLU A 376 9.78 16.46 -3.75
N ILE A 377 9.89 15.18 -3.37
CA ILE A 377 10.66 14.20 -4.14
C ILE A 377 10.05 14.01 -5.54
N GLY A 378 8.73 13.83 -5.64
CA GLY A 378 8.07 13.67 -6.93
C GLY A 378 8.22 14.89 -7.84
N ASN A 379 8.08 16.08 -7.27
CA ASN A 379 8.22 17.33 -8.01
C ASN A 379 9.65 17.57 -8.48
N HIS A 380 10.63 17.21 -7.66
CA HIS A 380 12.03 17.25 -8.06
C HIS A 380 12.32 16.25 -9.19
N LEU A 381 11.89 14.99 -9.05
CA LEU A 381 12.19 13.94 -10.01
C LEU A 381 11.51 14.12 -11.37
N LEU A 382 10.28 14.66 -11.40
CA LEU A 382 9.46 14.72 -12.62
C LEU A 382 9.35 16.12 -13.21
N PHE A 383 9.38 17.16 -12.38
CA PHE A 383 9.17 18.54 -12.82
C PHE A 383 10.42 19.43 -12.65
N ASN A 384 11.55 18.87 -12.17
CA ASN A 384 12.78 19.60 -11.86
C ASN A 384 12.56 20.80 -10.92
N GLN A 385 11.53 20.74 -10.07
CA GLN A 385 11.29 21.79 -9.08
C GLN A 385 12.26 21.60 -7.90
N ALA A 386 12.79 22.70 -7.37
CA ALA A 386 13.59 22.65 -6.15
C ALA A 386 12.69 22.28 -4.94
N PRO A 387 13.21 21.56 -3.94
CA PRO A 387 12.50 21.36 -2.68
C PRO A 387 12.15 22.71 -2.04
N SER A 388 11.00 22.79 -1.38
CA SER A 388 10.64 23.93 -0.53
C SER A 388 11.68 24.08 0.58
N ALA A 389 12.18 25.30 0.79
CA ALA A 389 13.22 25.61 1.79
C ALA A 389 12.73 25.44 3.24
#